data_AF-A0A849PNH0-F1
#
_entry.id   AF-A0A849PNH0-F1
#
_cell.length_a   1.000
_cell.length_b   1.000
_cell.length_c   1.000
_cell.angle_alpha   90.00
_cell.angle_beta   90.00
_cell.angle_gamma   90.00
#
_symmetry.space_group_name_H-M   'P 1'
#
loop_
_entity.id
_entity.type
_entity.pdbx_description
1 polymer ?
#
loop_
_entity_poly.entity_id
_entity_poly.type
_entity_poly.pdbx_seq_one_letter_code
_entity_poly.pdbx_strand_id
1 'polypeptide(L)'
;MKRYPRDYGNNPEYNESYQKWRGMITPEEFKTDVRVWAEEIGVNPREIHIRKMKRKWASCSSKGRLTFDASLLDETNEVRSETILHELLHLKYPNHGRLFNILLNIYLKRKVEEYVKDQDTAAE
;
A
#
# COMPACT_ATOMS: atom_id res chain seq x y z
N MET A 1 8.91 7.93 9.59
CA MET A 1 7.92 6.83 9.47
C MET A 1 8.22 5.82 10.57
N LYS A 2 7.34 5.68 11.57
CA LYS A 2 7.58 4.74 12.67
C LYS A 2 7.48 3.32 12.10
N ARG A 3 8.54 2.51 12.23
CA ARG A 3 8.45 1.07 11.97
C ARG A 3 7.60 0.48 13.09
N TYR A 4 6.44 -0.07 12.76
CA TYR A 4 5.78 -0.98 13.69
C TYR A 4 6.67 -2.22 13.87
N PRO A 5 6.86 -2.69 15.11
CA PRO A 5 7.60 -3.91 15.40
C PRO A 5 7.11 -5.09 14.54
N ARG A 6 8.05 -5.92 14.07
CA ARG A 6 7.77 -7.07 13.19
C ARG A 6 6.88 -8.14 13.83
N ASP A 7 6.75 -8.08 15.15
CA ASP A 7 6.07 -8.98 16.07
C ASP A 7 4.81 -8.36 16.70
N TYR A 8 4.33 -7.22 16.21
CA TYR A 8 3.14 -6.54 16.74
C TYR A 8 1.90 -7.44 16.79
N GLY A 9 1.75 -8.34 15.81
CA GLY A 9 0.67 -9.34 15.76
C GLY A 9 0.84 -10.56 16.68
N ASN A 10 1.96 -10.69 17.39
CA ASN A 10 2.22 -11.73 18.38
C ASN A 10 2.07 -11.24 19.84
N ASN A 11 1.71 -9.96 20.05
CA ASN A 11 1.39 -9.47 21.40
C ASN A 11 -0.04 -9.90 21.78
N PRO A 12 -0.22 -10.76 22.82
CA PRO A 12 -1.53 -11.25 23.24
C PRO A 12 -2.50 -10.16 23.68
N GLU A 13 -2.00 -8.98 24.05
CA GLU A 13 -2.79 -7.83 24.50
C GLU A 13 -3.73 -7.27 23.41
N TYR A 14 -3.47 -7.54 22.12
CA TYR A 14 -4.17 -6.91 20.99
C TYR A 14 -4.85 -7.86 20.00
N ASN A 15 -4.95 -9.17 20.30
CA ASN A 15 -5.18 -10.23 19.30
C ASN A 15 -6.51 -10.14 18.52
N GLU A 16 -7.66 -9.90 19.15
CA GLU A 16 -8.97 -10.05 18.46
C GLU A 16 -9.34 -8.90 17.51
N SER A 17 -9.14 -7.64 17.91
CA SER A 17 -9.44 -6.48 17.06
C SER A 17 -8.47 -6.35 15.89
N TYR A 18 -7.22 -6.83 16.07
CA TYR A 18 -6.18 -6.78 15.06
C TYR A 18 -6.38 -7.85 13.98
N GLN A 19 -6.77 -9.07 14.35
CA GLN A 19 -7.15 -10.11 13.40
C GLN A 19 -8.36 -9.67 12.56
N LYS A 20 -9.30 -8.93 13.17
CA LYS A 20 -10.47 -8.36 12.49
C LYS A 20 -10.13 -7.24 11.48
N TRP A 21 -9.06 -6.48 11.71
CA TRP A 21 -8.57 -5.42 10.80
C TRP A 21 -7.51 -5.93 9.79
N ARG A 22 -6.84 -7.05 10.07
CA ARG A 22 -6.01 -7.78 9.12
C ARG A 22 -6.90 -8.49 8.10
N GLY A 23 -7.34 -7.76 7.08
CA GLY A 23 -7.78 -8.38 5.85
C GLY A 23 -6.56 -9.02 5.18
N MET A 24 -6.27 -10.29 5.48
CA MET A 24 -5.39 -11.09 4.64
C MET A 24 -6.00 -11.10 3.24
N ILE A 25 -5.29 -10.51 2.28
CA ILE A 25 -5.73 -10.50 0.90
C ILE A 25 -4.88 -11.42 0.04
N THR A 26 -5.47 -11.91 -1.02
CA THR A 26 -4.79 -12.70 -2.04
C THR A 26 -3.80 -11.85 -2.85
N PRO A 27 -2.78 -12.46 -3.46
CA PRO A 27 -1.91 -11.77 -4.42
C PRO A 27 -2.69 -11.10 -5.56
N GLU A 28 -3.81 -11.68 -5.98
CA GLU A 28 -4.66 -11.20 -7.06
C GLU A 28 -5.45 -9.95 -6.66
N GLU A 29 -6.00 -9.91 -5.44
CA GLU A 29 -6.60 -8.70 -4.86
C GLU A 29 -5.56 -7.59 -4.74
N PHE A 30 -4.35 -7.88 -4.24
CA PHE A 30 -3.30 -6.88 -4.12
C PHE A 30 -2.91 -6.30 -5.50
N LYS A 31 -2.76 -7.17 -6.51
CA LYS A 31 -2.49 -6.72 -7.88
C LYS A 31 -3.65 -5.91 -8.45
N THR A 32 -4.88 -6.17 -8.03
CA THR A 32 -6.06 -5.38 -8.43
C THR A 32 -5.98 -3.99 -7.83
N ASP A 33 -5.67 -3.86 -6.53
CA ASP A 33 -5.44 -2.57 -5.87
C ASP A 33 -4.35 -1.76 -6.59
N VAL A 34 -3.23 -2.40 -6.95
CA VAL A 34 -2.15 -1.76 -7.71
C VAL A 34 -2.65 -1.19 -9.04
N ARG A 35 -3.54 -1.89 -9.75
CA ARG A 35 -4.07 -1.44 -11.04
C ARG A 35 -5.07 -0.30 -10.88
N VAL A 36 -5.96 -0.38 -9.89
CA VAL A 36 -6.90 0.71 -9.56
C VAL A 36 -6.12 2.00 -9.28
N TRP A 37 -5.09 1.91 -8.45
CA TRP A 37 -4.22 3.05 -8.17
C TRP A 37 -3.44 3.53 -9.39
N ALA A 38 -2.96 2.62 -10.23
CA ALA A 38 -2.24 2.99 -11.45
C ALA A 38 -3.15 3.80 -12.39
N GLU A 39 -4.42 3.40 -12.52
CA GLU A 39 -5.44 4.13 -13.28
C GLU A 39 -5.70 5.52 -12.68
N GLU A 40 -5.92 5.60 -11.35
CA GLU A 40 -6.15 6.88 -10.67
C GLU A 40 -4.98 7.88 -10.82
N ILE A 41 -3.75 7.39 -10.87
CA ILE A 41 -2.53 8.21 -11.03
C ILE A 41 -2.26 8.50 -12.52
N GLY A 42 -2.81 7.70 -13.43
CA GLY A 42 -2.54 7.78 -14.87
C GLY A 42 -1.17 7.24 -15.26
N VAL A 43 -0.75 6.11 -14.68
CA VAL A 43 0.50 5.40 -15.01
C VAL A 43 0.20 3.95 -15.38
N ASN A 44 1.12 3.30 -16.12
CA ASN A 44 0.97 1.91 -16.53
C ASN A 44 2.21 1.08 -16.16
N PRO A 45 2.21 0.34 -15.04
CA PRO A 45 3.31 -0.57 -14.69
C PRO A 45 3.40 -1.71 -15.71
N ARG A 46 4.62 -2.10 -16.10
CA ARG A 46 4.82 -3.19 -17.07
C ARG A 46 4.59 -4.57 -16.46
N GLU A 47 5.02 -4.75 -15.23
CA GLU A 47 4.97 -6.02 -14.51
C GLU A 47 4.70 -5.74 -13.03
N ILE A 48 3.86 -6.56 -12.39
CA ILE A 48 3.56 -6.48 -10.95
C ILE A 48 3.89 -7.83 -10.32
N HIS A 49 4.94 -7.88 -9.52
CA HIS A 49 5.41 -9.10 -8.87
C HIS A 49 5.18 -9.04 -7.36
N ILE A 50 4.83 -10.18 -6.77
CA ILE A 50 4.75 -10.38 -5.33
C ILE A 50 5.67 -11.54 -4.98
N ARG A 51 6.66 -11.30 -4.12
CA ARG A 51 7.65 -12.31 -3.71
C ARG A 51 8.28 -11.93 -2.38
N LYS A 52 8.86 -12.89 -1.67
CA LYS A 52 9.66 -12.57 -0.47
C LYS A 52 10.87 -11.70 -0.82
N MET A 53 11.00 -10.56 -0.19
CA MET A 53 12.13 -9.63 -0.29
C MET A 53 12.86 -9.59 1.07
N LYS A 54 14.17 -9.30 1.03
CA LYS A 54 15.01 -9.35 2.24
C LYS A 54 15.16 -8.00 2.95
N ARG A 55 15.07 -6.90 2.20
CA ARG A 55 15.54 -5.57 2.66
C ARG A 55 14.50 -4.45 2.53
N LYS A 56 13.47 -4.64 1.72
CA LYS A 56 12.50 -3.60 1.36
C LYS A 56 11.13 -4.24 1.18
N TRP A 57 10.08 -3.47 1.43
CA TRP A 57 8.70 -3.87 1.14
C TRP A 57 8.35 -3.78 -0.33
N ALA A 58 8.99 -2.88 -1.08
CA ALA A 58 8.79 -2.82 -2.51
C ALA A 58 9.98 -2.21 -3.26
N SER A 59 9.91 -2.29 -4.58
CA SER A 59 10.82 -1.63 -5.49
C SER A 59 10.24 -1.47 -6.89
N CYS A 60 10.51 -0.32 -7.50
CA CYS A 60 10.29 -0.03 -8.89
C CYS A 60 11.62 -0.09 -9.66
N SER A 61 11.63 -0.77 -10.80
CA SER A 61 12.77 -0.74 -11.74
C SER A 61 12.57 0.36 -12.79
N SER A 62 13.68 0.83 -13.38
CA SER A 62 13.63 1.78 -14.51
C SER A 62 12.86 1.27 -15.73
N LYS A 63 12.63 -0.05 -15.84
CA LYS A 63 11.84 -0.67 -16.90
C LYS A 63 10.35 -0.75 -16.57
N GLY A 64 9.91 -0.23 -15.42
CA GLY A 64 8.50 -0.23 -15.02
C GLY A 64 8.00 -1.53 -14.39
N ARG A 65 8.89 -2.44 -13.97
CA ARG A 65 8.54 -3.57 -13.10
C ARG A 65 8.41 -3.07 -11.66
N LEU A 66 7.25 -3.33 -11.07
CA LEU A 66 7.00 -3.20 -9.64
C LEU A 66 7.17 -4.56 -8.97
N THR A 67 7.82 -4.59 -7.81
CA THR A 67 7.97 -5.80 -6.99
C THR A 67 7.63 -5.46 -5.56
N PHE A 68 6.73 -6.24 -4.97
CA PHE A 68 6.24 -6.09 -3.61
C PHE A 68 6.61 -7.32 -2.78
N ASP A 69 6.88 -7.11 -1.49
CA ASP A 69 7.12 -8.18 -0.53
C ASP A 69 5.82 -8.93 -0.23
N ALA A 70 5.89 -10.26 -0.13
CA ALA A 70 4.73 -11.08 0.19
C ALA A 70 4.11 -10.76 1.56
N SER A 71 4.88 -10.21 2.51
CA SER A 71 4.35 -9.82 3.82
C SER A 71 3.29 -8.71 3.72
N LEU A 72 3.29 -7.91 2.65
CA LEU A 72 2.28 -6.85 2.44
C LEU A 72 0.86 -7.41 2.34
N LEU A 73 0.69 -8.69 1.99
CA LEU A 73 -0.63 -9.34 1.94
C LEU A 73 -1.27 -9.45 3.34
N ASP A 74 -0.45 -9.45 4.39
CA ASP A 74 -0.87 -9.51 5.79
C ASP A 74 -0.84 -8.13 6.47
N GLU A 75 -0.52 -7.06 5.71
CA GLU A 75 -0.48 -5.70 6.23
C GLU A 75 -1.81 -4.97 6.05
N THR A 76 -1.98 -3.90 6.82
CA THR A 76 -3.19 -3.09 6.78
C THR A 76 -3.37 -2.40 5.42
N ASN A 77 -4.61 -2.01 5.09
CA ASN A 77 -4.93 -1.30 3.86
C ASN A 77 -4.11 -0.01 3.70
N GLU A 78 -3.81 0.69 4.80
CA GLU A 78 -3.02 1.93 4.80
C GLU A 78 -1.57 1.63 4.39
N VAL A 79 -0.95 0.62 4.99
CA VAL A 79 0.43 0.21 4.68
C VAL A 79 0.54 -0.26 3.24
N ARG A 80 -0.44 -1.06 2.77
CA ARG A 80 -0.51 -1.51 1.38
C ARG A 80 -0.64 -0.33 0.43
N SER A 81 -1.62 0.55 0.64
CA SER A 81 -1.89 1.70 -0.22
C SER A 81 -0.71 2.65 -0.29
N GLU A 82 -0.10 2.99 0.85
CA GLU A 82 1.09 3.85 0.87
C GLU A 82 2.25 3.23 0.07
N THR A 83 2.50 1.93 0.26
CA THR A 83 3.56 1.23 -0.47
C THR A 83 3.28 1.18 -1.98
N ILE A 84 2.04 0.91 -2.37
CA ILE A 84 1.60 0.89 -3.78
C ILE A 84 1.78 2.27 -4.42
N LEU A 85 1.24 3.32 -3.79
CA LEU A 85 1.34 4.70 -4.25
C LEU A 85 2.79 5.13 -4.43
N HIS A 86 3.65 4.79 -3.48
CA HIS A 86 5.07 5.12 -3.51
C HIS A 86 5.75 4.57 -4.77
N GLU A 87 5.53 3.29 -5.07
CA GLU A 87 6.15 2.64 -6.23
C GLU A 87 5.55 3.07 -7.57
N LEU A 88 4.24 3.36 -7.60
CA LEU A 88 3.60 3.90 -8.80
C LEU A 88 4.10 5.30 -9.12
N LEU A 89 4.29 6.16 -8.10
CA LEU A 89 4.84 7.50 -8.32
C LEU A 89 6.27 7.47 -8.87
N HIS A 90 7.07 6.45 -8.52
CA HIS A 90 8.41 6.26 -9.10
C HIS A 90 8.40 6.08 -10.62
N LEU A 91 7.29 5.62 -11.21
CA LEU A 91 7.17 5.50 -12.68
C LEU A 91 7.21 6.86 -13.38
N LYS A 92 6.83 7.94 -12.69
CA LYS A 92 6.78 9.31 -13.24
C LYS A 92 7.83 10.23 -12.60
N TYR A 93 8.15 10.00 -11.33
CA TYR A 93 9.04 10.82 -10.53
C TYR A 93 10.08 9.92 -9.84
N PRO A 94 11.22 9.63 -10.50
CA PRO A 94 12.18 8.63 -10.02
C PRO A 94 12.90 9.00 -8.71
N ASN A 95 12.73 10.25 -8.24
CA ASN A 95 13.35 10.76 -7.03
C ASN A 95 12.28 11.33 -6.10
N HIS A 96 12.50 11.22 -4.79
CA HIS A 96 11.65 11.75 -3.71
C HIS A 96 11.72 13.29 -3.55
N GLY A 97 11.64 14.01 -4.66
CA GLY A 97 11.64 15.47 -4.66
C GLY A 97 10.34 16.06 -4.08
N ARG A 98 10.27 17.38 -4.00
CA ARG A 98 9.11 18.11 -3.45
C ARG A 98 7.78 17.66 -4.08
N LEU A 99 7.74 17.50 -5.40
CA LEU A 99 6.52 17.10 -6.12
C LEU A 99 6.08 15.67 -5.75
N PHE A 100 7.03 14.73 -5.65
CA PHE A 100 6.74 13.37 -5.21
C PHE A 100 6.06 13.38 -3.84
N ASN A 101 6.65 14.09 -2.87
CA ASN A 101 6.15 14.11 -1.50
C ASN A 101 4.76 14.77 -1.42
N ILE A 102 4.51 15.83 -2.19
CA ILE A 102 3.20 16.49 -2.24
C ILE A 102 2.14 15.52 -2.78
N LEU A 103 2.41 14.87 -3.91
CA LEU A 103 1.45 13.97 -4.54
C LEU A 103 1.13 12.78 -3.64
N LEU A 104 2.15 12.15 -3.04
CA LEU A 104 1.96 11.04 -2.10
C LEU A 104 1.02 11.44 -0.96
N ASN A 105 1.27 12.60 -0.32
CA ASN A 105 0.44 13.08 0.79
C ASN A 105 -1.01 13.39 0.34
N ILE A 106 -1.20 13.94 -0.85
CA ILE A 106 -2.54 14.22 -1.39
C ILE A 106 -3.34 12.93 -1.57
N TYR A 107 -2.75 11.91 -2.19
CA TYR A 107 -3.44 10.62 -2.39
C TYR A 107 -3.75 9.91 -1.07
N LEU A 108 -2.81 9.93 -0.12
CA LEU A 108 -3.05 9.35 1.21
C LEU A 108 -4.17 10.08 1.96
N LYS A 109 -4.17 11.42 1.97
CA LYS A 109 -5.22 12.21 2.62
C LYS A 109 -6.59 11.95 1.99
N ARG A 110 -6.65 11.88 0.67
CA ARG A 110 -7.90 11.59 -0.06
C ARG A 110 -8.48 10.22 0.32
N LYS A 111 -7.64 9.20 0.47
CA LYS A 111 -8.10 7.87 0.93
C LYS A 111 -8.61 7.86 2.35
N VAL A 112 -7.97 8.60 3.25
CA VAL A 112 -8.47 8.73 4.63
C VAL A 112 -9.86 9.37 4.62
N GLU A 113 -10.06 10.41 3.82
CA GLU A 113 -11.37 11.08 3.68
C GLU A 113 -12.44 10.16 3.04
N GLU A 114 -12.08 9.33 2.07
CA GLU A 114 -12.97 8.30 1.49
C GLU A 114 -13.36 7.25 2.53
N TYR A 115 -12.39 6.71 3.28
CA TYR A 115 -12.64 5.69 4.29
C TYR A 115 -13.57 6.18 5.41
N VAL A 116 -13.38 7.41 5.88
CA VAL A 116 -14.25 8.00 6.93
C VAL A 116 -15.70 8.09 6.44
N LYS A 117 -15.92 8.53 5.19
CA LYS A 117 -17.27 8.62 4.62
C LYS A 117 -17.96 7.26 4.52
N ASP A 118 -17.23 6.23 4.11
CA ASP A 118 -17.79 4.88 3.97
C ASP A 118 -18.24 4.30 5.32
N GLN A 119 -17.52 4.59 6.41
CA GLN A 119 -17.88 4.16 7.76
C GLN A 119 -19.13 4.89 8.30
N ASP A 120 -19.27 6.19 8.01
CA ASP A 120 -20.44 6.97 8.41
C ASP A 120 -21.71 6.49 7.68
N THR A 121 -21.60 6.08 6.41
CA THR A 121 -22.74 5.52 5.64
C THR A 121 -23.14 4.10 6.01
N ALA A 122 -22.26 3.33 6.68
CA ALA A 122 -22.56 1.96 7.10
C ALA A 122 -23.22 1.89 8.49
N ALA A 123 -23.37 3.04 9.17
CA ALA A 123 -23.95 3.17 10.51
C ALA A 123 -25.42 3.66 10.50
N GLU A 124 -26.01 3.90 9.32
CA GLU A 124 -27.44 4.21 9.09
C GLU A 124 -28.16 3.00 8.46
#